data_AF-A0A2V6R4E4-F1
#
_entry.id   AF-A0A2V6R4E4-F1
#
_cell.length_a   1.000
_cell.length_b   1.000
_cell.length_c   1.000
_cell.angle_alpha   90.00
_cell.angle_beta   90.00
_cell.angle_gamma   90.00
#
_symmetry.space_group_name_H-M   'P 1'
#
loop_
_entity.id
_entity.type
_entity.pdbx_description
1 polymer ?
#
loop_
_entity_poly.entity_id
_entity_poly.type
_entity_poly.pdbx_seq_one_letter_code
_entity_poly.pdbx_strand_id
1 'polypeptide(L)'
;TFLYESLWDALVFLALLGARRRLADRPSAVFYLYIGLYSVGRFLIESIRVDSFWVGSFRVPQLASLVGIALALGGLFFAWTGRKVAA
;
A
#
# COMPACT_ATOMS: atom_id res chain seq x y z
N THR A 1 5.32 14.64 -11.30
CA THR A 1 5.36 13.50 -10.36
C THR A 1 5.65 12.16 -10.99
N PHE A 2 5.57 12.05 -12.33
CA PHE A 2 5.76 10.80 -13.07
C PHE A 2 7.00 9.97 -12.68
N LEU A 3 8.18 10.60 -12.55
CA LEU A 3 9.41 9.90 -12.14
C LEU A 3 9.27 9.26 -10.75
N TYR A 4 8.75 10.01 -9.78
CA TYR A 4 8.56 9.54 -8.41
C TYR A 4 7.51 8.42 -8.33
N GLU A 5 6.42 8.54 -9.08
CA GLU A 5 5.39 7.49 -9.22
C GLU A 5 6.00 6.21 -9.81
N SER A 6 6.75 6.33 -10.90
CA SER A 6 7.40 5.20 -11.56
C SER A 6 8.45 4.51 -10.68
N LEU A 7 9.24 5.30 -9.94
CA LEU A 7 10.26 4.76 -9.03
C LEU A 7 9.61 4.00 -7.87
N TRP A 8 8.50 4.54 -7.34
CA TRP A 8 7.77 3.91 -6.26
C TRP A 8 7.12 2.62 -6.72
N ASP A 9 6.45 2.62 -7.87
CA ASP A 9 5.81 1.42 -8.43
C ASP A 9 6.84 0.31 -8.69
N ALA A 10 8.04 0.66 -9.17
CA ALA A 10 9.15 -0.30 -9.32
C ALA A 10 9.59 -0.87 -7.96
N LEU A 11 9.66 -0.04 -6.92
CA LEU A 11 10.01 -0.47 -5.56
C LEU A 11 8.94 -1.40 -4.97
N VAL A 12 7.65 -1.06 -5.13
CA VAL A 12 6.53 -1.92 -4.74
C VAL A 12 6.59 -3.27 -5.46
N PHE A 13 6.87 -3.27 -6.76
CA PHE A 13 7.02 -4.50 -7.54
C PHE A 13 8.14 -5.39 -6.99
N LEU A 14 9.33 -4.81 -6.73
CA LEU A 14 10.46 -5.55 -6.16
C LEU A 14 10.16 -6.09 -4.76
N ALA A 15 9.48 -5.29 -3.92
CA ALA A 15 9.07 -5.70 -2.58
C ALA A 15 8.10 -6.89 -2.62
N LEU A 16 7.10 -6.85 -3.51
CA LEU A 16 6.17 -7.97 -3.70
C LEU A 16 6.85 -9.21 -4.27
N LEU A 17 7.78 -9.04 -5.21
CA LEU A 17 8.53 -10.15 -5.79
C LEU A 17 9.39 -10.86 -4.72
N GLY A 18 10.05 -10.10 -3.85
CA GLY A 18 10.79 -10.62 -2.71
C GLY A 18 9.88 -11.30 -1.66
N ALA A 19 8.69 -10.75 -1.44
CA ALA A 19 7.72 -11.29 -0.49
C ALA A 19 6.97 -12.53 -1.02
N ARG A 20 6.89 -12.73 -2.35
CA ARG A 20 6.16 -13.84 -3.00
C ARG A 20 6.44 -15.20 -2.37
N ARG A 21 7.72 -15.54 -2.17
CA ARG A 21 8.10 -16.85 -1.63
C ARG A 21 7.70 -17.03 -0.17
N ARG A 22 7.70 -15.95 0.63
CA ARG A 22 7.31 -15.97 2.04
C ARG A 22 5.81 -15.92 2.26
N LEU A 23 5.07 -15.42 1.27
CA LEU A 23 3.62 -15.24 1.32
C LEU A 23 2.86 -16.28 0.48
N ALA A 24 3.55 -17.32 -0.03
CA ALA A 24 2.93 -18.38 -0.83
C ALA A 24 1.75 -19.06 -0.11
N ASP A 25 1.89 -19.31 1.19
CA ASP A 25 0.84 -19.95 2.03
C ASP A 25 -0.28 -18.97 2.44
N ARG A 26 -0.16 -17.68 2.10
CA ARG A 26 -1.06 -16.59 2.51
C ARG A 26 -1.29 -15.61 1.37
N PRO A 27 -2.04 -16.01 0.32
CA PRO A 27 -2.28 -15.17 -0.85
C PRO A 27 -2.99 -13.84 -0.52
N SER A 28 -3.86 -13.82 0.50
CA SER A 28 -4.52 -12.60 0.98
C SER A 28 -3.55 -11.56 1.55
N ALA A 29 -2.43 -11.99 2.15
CA ALA A 29 -1.43 -11.08 2.69
C ALA A 29 -0.71 -10.29 1.59
N VAL A 30 -0.56 -10.85 0.39
CA VAL A 30 0.02 -10.15 -0.78
C VAL A 30 -0.85 -8.98 -1.20
N PHE A 31 -2.18 -9.16 -1.20
CA PHE A 31 -3.15 -8.11 -1.53
C PHE A 31 -3.06 -6.94 -0.53
N TYR A 32 -3.06 -7.24 0.77
CA TYR A 32 -2.96 -6.18 1.79
C TYR A 32 -1.58 -5.52 1.81
N LEU A 33 -0.51 -6.27 1.54
CA LEU A 33 0.83 -5.71 1.40
C LEU A 33 0.90 -4.72 0.22
N TYR A 34 0.29 -5.06 -0.92
CA TYR A 34 0.18 -4.17 -2.07
C TYR A 34 -0.58 -2.89 -1.71
N ILE A 35 -1.76 -3.00 -1.09
CA ILE A 35 -2.55 -1.83 -0.67
C ILE A 35 -1.74 -0.94 0.27
N GLY A 36 -1.02 -1.52 1.24
CA GLY A 36 -0.22 -0.77 2.19
C GLY A 36 0.92 -0.02 1.52
N LEU A 37 1.74 -0.72 0.73
CA LEU A 37 2.87 -0.14 0.01
C LEU A 37 2.43 0.94 -0.98
N TYR A 38 1.33 0.71 -1.71
CA TYR A 38 0.78 1.69 -2.64
C TYR A 38 0.26 2.94 -1.92
N SER A 39 -0.46 2.76 -0.81
CA SER A 39 -1.01 3.86 -0.01
C SER A 39 0.08 4.73 0.62
N VAL A 40 1.18 4.12 1.10
CA VAL A 40 2.35 4.87 1.60
C VAL A 40 2.99 5.70 0.48
N GLY A 41 3.16 5.11 -0.70
CA GLY A 41 3.66 5.84 -1.87
C GLY A 41 2.77 7.02 -2.23
N ARG A 42 1.46 6.80 -2.27
CA ARG A 42 0.49 7.85 -2.57
C ARG A 42 0.53 8.97 -1.55
N PHE A 43 0.69 8.66 -0.26
CA PHE A 43 0.84 9.67 0.78
C PHE A 43 2.09 10.55 0.56
N LEU A 44 3.24 9.93 0.28
CA LEU A 44 4.50 10.63 0.05
C LEU A 44 4.49 11.45 -1.24
N ILE A 45 4.05 10.85 -2.35
CA ILE A 45 3.99 11.50 -3.66
C ILE A 45 2.99 12.65 -3.68
N GLU A 46 1.83 12.49 -3.02
CA GLU A 46 0.85 13.56 -2.91
C GLU A 46 1.35 14.72 -2.04
N SER A 47 2.18 14.47 -1.02
CA SER A 47 2.78 15.55 -0.23
C SER A 47 3.66 16.49 -1.06
N ILE A 48 4.27 15.96 -2.14
CA ILE A 48 5.14 16.68 -3.06
C ILE A 48 4.31 17.36 -4.18
N ARG A 49 3.07 16.93 -4.41
CA ARG A 49 2.18 17.60 -5.36
C ARG A 49 1.71 18.94 -4.79
N VAL A 50 1.89 19.97 -5.62
CA VAL A 50 1.35 21.31 -5.38
C VAL A 50 -0.12 21.37 -5.81
N ASP A 51 -0.49 20.65 -6.88
CA ASP A 51 -1.86 20.48 -7.36
C ASP A 51 -2.60 19.32 -6.65
N SER A 52 -2.88 19.51 -5.37
CA SER A 52 -3.73 18.57 -4.61
C SER A 52 -5.17 19.08 -4.53
N PHE A 53 -6.13 18.15 -4.52
CA PHE A 53 -7.52 18.50 -4.23
C PHE A 53 -7.69 18.69 -2.71
N TRP A 54 -8.06 19.91 -2.33
CA TRP A 54 -8.25 20.31 -0.94
C TRP A 54 -9.73 20.30 -0.58
N VAL A 55 -10.07 19.76 0.58
CA VAL A 55 -11.37 19.91 1.22
C VAL A 55 -11.13 20.55 2.58
N GLY A 56 -11.46 21.84 2.67
CA GLY A 56 -11.05 22.67 3.81
C GLY A 56 -9.52 22.72 3.93
N SER A 57 -9.01 22.44 5.13
CA SER A 57 -7.56 22.40 5.41
C SER A 57 -6.90 21.04 5.11
N PHE A 58 -7.66 20.05 4.63
CA PHE A 58 -7.18 18.68 4.41
C PHE A 58 -7.02 18.35 2.93
N ARG A 59 -5.92 17.68 2.57
CA ARG A 59 -5.74 17.12 1.23
C ARG A 59 -6.47 15.79 1.15
N VAL A 60 -7.47 15.69 0.29
CA VAL A 60 -8.28 14.47 0.11
C VAL A 60 -7.44 13.23 -0.19
N PRO A 61 -6.39 13.29 -1.03
CA PRO A 61 -5.63 12.08 -1.32
C PRO A 61 -4.74 11.63 -0.15
N GLN A 62 -4.43 12.52 0.81
CA GLN A 62 -3.78 12.11 2.07
C GLN A 62 -4.76 11.34 2.98
N LEU A 63 -6.03 11.78 3.06
CA LEU A 63 -7.07 11.06 3.78
C LEU A 63 -7.33 9.68 3.18
N ALA A 64 -7.43 9.58 1.85
CA ALA A 64 -7.59 8.31 1.15
C ALA A 64 -6.40 7.37 1.41
N SER A 65 -5.17 7.90 1.42
CA SER A 65 -3.97 7.12 1.73
C SER A 65 -3.96 6.60 3.17
N LEU A 66 -4.42 7.41 4.14
CA LEU A 66 -4.58 7.00 5.54
C LEU A 66 -5.56 5.83 5.69
N VAL A 67 -6.70 5.88 5.00
CA VAL A 67 -7.68 4.79 4.98
C VAL A 67 -7.06 3.53 4.37
N GLY A 68 -6.34 3.67 3.25
CA GLY A 68 -5.64 2.56 2.60
C GLY A 68 -4.59 1.90 3.50
N ILE A 69 -3.81 2.69 4.25
CA ILE A 69 -2.84 2.19 5.23
C ILE A 69 -3.56 1.43 6.36
N ALA A 70 -4.65 1.98 6.90
CA ALA A 70 -5.42 1.33 7.96
C ALA A 70 -5.99 -0.04 7.51
N LEU A 71 -6.55 -0.09 6.30
CA LEU A 71 -7.06 -1.33 5.70
C LEU A 71 -5.95 -2.35 5.46
N ALA A 72 -4.78 -1.90 5.00
CA ALA A 72 -3.62 -2.77 4.81
C ALA A 72 -3.13 -3.37 6.13
N LEU A 73 -3.02 -2.58 7.19
CA LEU A 73 -2.59 -3.05 8.51
C LEU A 73 -3.60 -4.02 9.12
N GLY A 74 -4.89 -3.68 9.09
CA GLY A 74 -5.96 -4.56 9.59
C GLY A 74 -6.05 -5.86 8.80
N GLY A 75 -5.91 -5.79 7.48
CA GLY A 75 -5.92 -6.95 6.60
C GLY A 75 -4.68 -7.84 6.72
N LEU A 76 -3.49 -7.24 6.87
CA LEU A 76 -2.27 -7.99 7.18
C LEU A 76 -2.37 -8.69 8.54
N PHE A 77 -2.86 -7.99 9.56
CA PHE A 77 -3.11 -8.57 10.87
C PHE A 77 -4.07 -9.77 10.78
N PHE A 78 -5.20 -9.59 10.10
CA PHE A 78 -6.18 -10.66 9.90
C PHE A 78 -5.59 -11.83 9.10
N ALA A 79 -4.87 -11.57 8.02
CA ALA A 79 -4.21 -12.59 7.21
C ALA A 79 -3.12 -13.35 7.99
N TRP A 80 -2.52 -12.73 8.99
CA TRP A 80 -1.54 -13.37 9.87
C TRP A 80 -2.19 -14.23 10.96
N THR A 81 -3.34 -13.80 11.49
CA THR A 81 -4.16 -14.55 12.45
C THR A 81 -5.02 -15.64 11.80
N GLY A 82 -5.29 -15.53 10.49
CA GLY A 82 -6.05 -16.50 9.72
C GLY A 82 -5.28 -17.80 9.45
N ARG A 83 -6.02 -18.88 9.24
CA ARG A 83 -5.45 -20.21 8.92
C ARG A 83 -4.58 -20.13 7.66
N LYS A 84 -3.38 -20.71 7.73
CA LYS A 84 -2.53 -20.94 6.55
C LYS A 84 -3.34 -21.75 5.53
N VAL A 85 -3.34 -21.33 4.27
CA VAL A 85 -3.82 -22.21 3.21
C VAL A 85 -2.75 -23.28 3.07
N ALA A 86 -3.08 -24.54 3.40
CA ALA A 86 -2.18 -25.65 3.12
C ALA A 86 -2.02 -25.72 1.60
N ALA A 87 -0.79 -25.50 1.12
CA ALA A 87 -0.41 -25.66 -0.28
C ALA A 87 -0.45 -27.13 -0.68
#